data_AF-A0A8T6MS43-F1
#
_entry.id   AF-A0A8T6MS43-F1
#
_cell.length_a   1.000
_cell.length_b   1.000
_cell.length_c   1.000
_cell.angle_alpha   90.00
_cell.angle_beta   90.00
_cell.angle_gamma   90.00
#
_symmetry.space_group_name_H-M   'P 1'
#
loop_
_entity.id
_entity.type
_entity.pdbx_description
1 polymer ?
#
loop_
_entity_poly.entity_id
_entity_poly.type
_entity_poly.pdbx_seq_one_letter_code
_entity_poly.pdbx_strand_id
1 'polypeptide(L)' 'RIHSSERFIMPRKIIPIKVKIQNSDFTVRCKTTGKSFKVEYDDIKKISEKLGSTFKQTEELIKAEVRKQLK' A
#
# COMPACT_ATOMS: atom_id res chain seq x y z
N ARG A 1 -0.52 25.56 27.25
CA ARG A 1 -0.41 24.38 28.14
C ARG A 1 -0.06 23.17 27.29
N ILE A 2 0.92 22.36 27.67
CA ILE A 2 1.35 21.14 26.94
C ILE A 2 1.00 19.93 27.81
N HIS A 3 0.44 18.87 27.21
CA HIS A 3 0.11 17.61 27.89
C HIS A 3 0.71 16.43 27.14
N SER A 4 1.24 15.46 27.88
CA SER A 4 1.72 14.18 27.38
C SER A 4 0.66 13.09 27.57
N SER A 5 0.67 12.09 26.69
CA SER A 5 -0.22 10.93 26.75
C SER A 5 0.57 9.68 26.44
N GLU A 6 0.22 8.58 27.08
CA GLU A 6 0.73 7.27 26.71
C GLU A 6 0.12 6.82 25.38
N ARG A 7 0.91 6.11 24.57
CA ARG A 7 0.50 5.62 23.25
C ARG A 7 1.02 4.21 23.04
N PHE A 8 0.16 3.36 22.48
CA PHE A 8 0.57 2.05 21.96
C PHE A 8 0.93 2.20 20.48
N ILE A 9 2.18 1.88 20.12
CA ILE A 9 2.67 1.96 18.76
C ILE A 9 2.91 0.53 18.26
N MET A 10 2.21 0.13 17.20
CA MET A 10 2.43 -1.16 16.57
C MET A 10 3.75 -1.16 15.79
N PRO A 11 4.61 -2.20 15.93
CA PRO A 11 5.76 -2.40 15.07
C PRO A 11 5.31 -2.50 13.61
N ARG A 12 5.88 -1.65 12.75
CA ARG A 12 5.55 -1.59 11.32
C ARG A 12 6.81 -1.78 10.48
N LYS A 13 6.71 -2.54 9.39
CA LYS A 13 7.76 -2.68 8.37
C LYS A 13 7.25 -2.16 7.04
N ILE A 14 8.12 -1.60 6.22
CA ILE A 14 7.80 -1.20 4.84
C ILE A 14 8.47 -2.21 3.92
N ILE A 15 7.67 -2.90 3.11
CA ILE A 15 8.14 -3.93 2.19
C ILE A 15 7.83 -3.47 0.77
N PRO A 16 8.83 -3.38 -0.14
CA PRO A 16 8.58 -3.14 -1.55
C PRO A 16 8.08 -4.43 -2.23
N ILE A 17 7.01 -4.34 -3.01
CA ILE A 17 6.38 -5.46 -3.71
C ILE A 17 6.22 -5.08 -5.18
N LYS A 18 6.60 -5.99 -6.09
CA LYS A 18 6.41 -5.80 -7.53
C LYS A 18 5.01 -6.27 -7.92
N VAL A 19 4.21 -5.42 -8.54
CA VAL A 19 2.84 -5.75 -8.99
C VAL A 19 2.71 -5.50 -10.48
N LYS A 20 1.97 -6.37 -11.17
CA LYS A 20 1.69 -6.24 -12.60
C LYS A 20 0.23 -5.82 -12.78
N ILE A 21 0.01 -4.66 -13.41
CA ILE A 21 -1.32 -4.08 -13.62
C ILE A 21 -1.41 -3.60 -15.07
N GLN A 22 -2.42 -4.08 -15.81
CA GLN A 22 -2.66 -3.70 -17.20
C GLN A 22 -1.39 -3.78 -18.08
N ASN A 23 -0.68 -4.92 -18.00
CA ASN A 23 0.59 -5.18 -18.69
C ASN A 23 1.77 -4.25 -18.34
N SER A 24 1.64 -3.42 -17.30
CA SER A 24 2.73 -2.60 -16.76
C SER A 24 3.18 -3.13 -15.41
N ASP A 25 4.49 -3.13 -15.20
CA ASP A 25 5.09 -3.49 -13.91
C ASP A 25 5.30 -2.26 -13.04
N PHE A 26 4.92 -2.36 -11.77
CA PHE A 26 5.06 -1.32 -10.77
C PHE A 26 5.72 -1.87 -9.52
N THR A 27 6.44 -1.02 -8.79
CA THR A 27 6.91 -1.34 -7.44
C THR A 27 6.12 -0.49 -6.45
N VAL A 28 5.36 -1.15 -5.58
CA VAL A 28 4.55 -0.51 -4.54
C VAL A 28 5.13 -0.80 -3.16
N ARG A 29 5.09 0.18 -2.27
CA ARG A 29 5.49 -0.01 -0.87
C ARG A 29 4.26 -0.37 -0.05
N CYS A 30 4.42 -1.38 0.80
CA CYS A 30 3.38 -1.85 1.70
C CYS A 30 3.86 -1.73 3.15
N LYS A 31 3.10 -1.01 3.98
CA LYS A 31 3.22 -1.07 5.45
C LYS A 31 2.60 -2.38 5.91
N THR A 32 3.36 -3.20 6.62
CA THR A 32 2.86 -4.42 7.24
C THR A 32 2.90 -4.30 8.76
N THR A 33 1.84 -4.80 9.39
CA THR A 33 1.66 -4.89 10.84
C THR A 33 1.21 -6.30 11.15
N GLY A 34 2.16 -7.25 11.12
CA GLY A 34 1.89 -8.67 11.32
C GLY A 34 0.88 -9.23 10.32
N LYS A 35 -0.39 -9.33 10.74
CA LYS A 35 -1.50 -9.93 9.98
C LYS A 35 -2.14 -9.00 8.94
N SER A 36 -1.87 -7.70 8.99
CA SER A 36 -2.48 -6.72 8.09
C SER A 36 -1.44 -5.93 7.33
N PHE A 37 -1.84 -5.43 6.15
CA PHE A 37 -1.01 -4.56 5.34
C PHE A 37 -1.83 -3.38 4.79
N LYS A 38 -1.13 -2.28 4.52
CA LYS A 38 -1.66 -1.13 3.78
C LYS A 38 -0.65 -0.72 2.71
N VAL A 39 -1.12 -0.50 1.50
CA VAL A 39 -0.31 0.06 0.40
C VAL A 39 -0.13 1.56 0.64
N GLU A 40 1.05 2.10 0.34
CA GLU A 40 1.30 3.54 0.47
C GLU A 40 0.40 4.35 -0.48
N TYR A 41 -0.17 5.42 0.04
CA TYR A 41 -1.08 6.30 -0.69
C TYR A 41 -0.44 6.90 -1.95
N ASP A 42 0.79 7.42 -1.81
CA ASP A 42 1.50 8.07 -2.92
C ASP A 42 1.73 7.12 -4.09
N ASP A 43 1.96 5.84 -3.79
CA ASP A 43 2.21 4.83 -4.82
C ASP A 43 0.90 4.50 -5.56
N ILE A 44 -0.23 4.37 -4.85
CA ILE A 44 -1.56 4.20 -5.48
C ILE A 44 -1.89 5.42 -6.34
N LYS A 45 -1.68 6.63 -5.83
CA LYS A 45 -1.98 7.87 -6.53
C LYS A 45 -1.20 7.96 -7.85
N LYS A 46 0.13 7.78 -7.80
CA LYS A 46 0.99 7.80 -8.99
C LYS A 46 0.58 6.77 -10.04
N ILE A 47 0.21 5.56 -9.60
CA ILE A 47 -0.24 4.50 -10.50
C ILE A 47 -1.60 4.86 -11.12
N SER A 48 -2.54 5.38 -10.31
CA SER A 48 -3.87 5.77 -10.79
C SER A 48 -3.79 6.90 -11.83
N GLU A 49 -2.93 7.89 -11.61
CA GLU A 49 -2.67 8.97 -12.56
C GLU A 49 -2.05 8.46 -13.85
N LYS A 50 -1.10 7.51 -13.77
CA LYS A 50 -0.47 6.90 -14.95
C LYS A 50 -1.41 6.02 -15.76
N LEU A 51 -2.31 5.29 -15.09
CA LEU A 51 -3.28 4.40 -15.73
C LEU A 51 -4.56 5.14 -16.18
N GLY A 52 -4.76 6.40 -15.77
CA GLY A 52 -5.99 7.14 -16.00
C GLY A 52 -7.21 6.54 -15.29
N SER A 53 -7.00 5.72 -14.26
CA SER A 53 -8.03 5.04 -13.49
C SER A 53 -8.34 5.76 -12.18
N THR A 54 -9.49 5.45 -11.58
CA THR A 54 -9.81 6.03 -10.26
C THR A 54 -8.90 5.45 -9.17
N PHE A 55 -8.65 6.24 -8.12
CA PHE A 55 -7.85 5.80 -6.98
C PHE A 55 -8.38 4.49 -6.37
N LYS A 56 -9.70 4.38 -6.17
CA LYS A 56 -10.33 3.21 -5.55
C LYS A 56 -10.14 1.95 -6.39
N GLN A 57 -10.39 2.03 -7.70
CA GLN A 57 -10.18 0.88 -8.61
C GLN A 57 -8.71 0.45 -8.61
N THR A 58 -7.79 1.42 -8.67
CA THR A 58 -6.35 1.16 -8.66
C THR A 58 -5.91 0.50 -7.36
N GLU A 59 -6.41 0.99 -6.22
CA GLU A 59 -6.15 0.41 -4.91
C GLU A 59 -6.61 -1.05 -4.82
N GLU A 60 -7.83 -1.35 -5.30
CA GLU A 60 -8.38 -2.72 -5.29
C GLU A 60 -7.54 -3.68 -6.15
N LEU A 61 -7.12 -3.24 -7.33
CA LEU A 61 -6.24 -4.03 -8.22
C LEU A 61 -4.88 -4.30 -7.57
N ILE A 62 -4.25 -3.27 -7.00
CA ILE A 62 -2.96 -3.43 -6.29
C ILE A 62 -3.13 -4.37 -5.10
N LYS A 63 -4.19 -4.20 -4.29
CA LYS A 63 -4.45 -5.05 -3.11
C LYS A 63 -4.64 -6.51 -3.51
N ALA A 64 -5.33 -6.78 -4.61
CA ALA A 64 -5.51 -8.14 -5.11
C ALA A 64 -4.16 -8.78 -5.48
N GLU A 65 -3.29 -8.05 -6.17
CA GLU A 65 -1.96 -8.54 -6.57
C GLU A 65 -1.03 -8.73 -5.37
N VAL A 66 -1.01 -7.78 -4.45
CA VAL A 66 -0.22 -7.84 -3.20
C VAL A 66 -0.66 -9.01 -2.32
N ARG A 67 -1.97 -9.30 -2.22
CA ARG A 67 -2.49 -10.45 -1.45
C ARG A 67 -2.03 -11.79 -2.00
N LYS A 68 -1.80 -11.91 -3.31
CA LYS A 68 -1.28 -13.14 -3.91
C LYS A 68 0.17 -13.41 -3.49
N GLN A 69 0.96 -12.35 -3.26
CA GLN A 69 2.39 -12.46 -2.94
C GLN A 69 2.70 -12.49 -1.44
N LEU A 70 1.80 -11.96 -0.61
CA LEU A 70 1.90 -12.00 0.86
C LEU A 70 1.26 -13.25 1.49
N LYS A 71 0.79 -14.20 0.67
CA LYS A 71 0.17 -15.44 1.11
C LYS A 71 1.22 -16.51 1.45
#